data_AF-A0A1Q3MR43-F1
#
_entry.id   AF-A0A1Q3MR43-F1
#
_cell.length_a   1.000
_cell.length_b   1.000
_cell.length_c   1.000
_cell.angle_alpha   90.00
_cell.angle_beta   90.00
_cell.angle_gamma   90.00
#
_symmetry.space_group_name_H-M   'P 1'
#
loop_
_entity.id
_entity.type
_entity.pdbx_description
1 polymer ?
#
loop_
_entity_poly.entity_id
_entity_poly.type
_entity_poly.pdbx_seq_one_letter_code
_entity_poly.pdbx_strand_id
1 'polypeptide(L)'
;MPDLLDNPLGTTLEESMLGGFGGFPDRLYLIGVGGDKYAANNASLPDGQSIDGLATFPDPDEATTYMSLLAGLSGEVVSKTFEEAREITLSKPRLSCMFLFRDARIVDIHWVR
;
A
#
# COMPACT_ATOMS: atom_id res chain seq x y z
N MET A 1 -2.65 0.49 -40.73
CA MET A 1 -1.63 -0.33 -40.05
C MET A 1 -0.97 0.58 -39.03
N PRO A 2 -1.05 0.30 -37.72
CA PRO A 2 -0.22 1.01 -36.75
C PRO A 2 1.02 0.20 -36.41
N ASP A 3 2.16 0.89 -36.40
CA ASP A 3 3.49 0.36 -36.16
C ASP A 3 3.67 -0.15 -34.72
N LEU A 4 4.29 -1.33 -34.61
CA LEU A 4 4.68 -1.98 -33.37
C LEU A 4 5.80 -1.18 -32.69
N LEU A 5 5.57 -0.78 -31.43
CA LEU A 5 6.63 -0.36 -30.51
C LEU A 5 7.27 -1.62 -29.90
N ASP A 6 8.58 -1.79 -30.12
CA ASP A 6 9.36 -2.90 -29.58
C ASP A 6 9.38 -2.89 -28.05
N ASN A 7 8.95 -4.00 -27.45
CA ASN A 7 8.90 -4.25 -26.02
C ASN A 7 10.21 -4.94 -25.57
N PRO A 8 11.05 -4.34 -24.71
CA PRO A 8 12.28 -4.99 -24.25
C PRO A 8 12.06 -6.15 -23.25
N LEU A 9 10.83 -6.36 -22.77
CA LEU A 9 10.47 -7.45 -21.85
C LEU A 9 9.06 -7.91 -22.22
N GLY A 10 8.97 -8.92 -23.09
CA GLY A 10 7.77 -9.44 -23.77
C GLY A 10 6.57 -9.85 -22.91
N THR A 11 6.01 -8.89 -22.18
CA THR A 11 4.72 -8.94 -21.52
C THR A 11 3.90 -7.80 -22.10
N THR A 12 3.09 -8.11 -23.10
CA THR A 12 2.03 -7.22 -23.56
C THR A 12 0.97 -7.20 -22.47
N LEU A 13 0.98 -6.19 -21.62
CA LEU A 13 -0.05 -6.01 -20.60
C LEU A 13 -1.30 -5.45 -21.29
N GLU A 14 -2.30 -6.31 -21.50
CA GLU A 14 -3.58 -5.91 -22.05
C GLU A 14 -4.35 -5.02 -21.07
N GLU A 15 -5.07 -4.04 -21.61
CA GLU A 15 -5.94 -3.11 -20.87
C GLU A 15 -7.05 -3.82 -20.07
N SER A 16 -7.39 -5.05 -20.45
CA SER A 16 -8.26 -5.98 -19.72
C SER A 16 -7.62 -6.56 -18.44
N MET A 17 -6.28 -6.60 -18.35
CA MET A 17 -5.53 -6.93 -17.13
C MET A 17 -5.36 -5.71 -16.22
N LEU A 18 -5.48 -4.51 -16.76
CA LEU A 18 -5.52 -3.26 -15.99
C LEU A 18 -6.89 -3.01 -15.32
N GLY A 19 -7.94 -3.73 -15.75
CA GLY A 19 -9.26 -3.73 -15.11
C GLY A 19 -9.36 -4.53 -13.80
N GLY A 20 -8.25 -5.08 -13.28
CA GLY A 20 -8.20 -5.90 -12.06
C GLY A 20 -7.44 -5.29 -10.87
N PHE A 21 -6.84 -4.11 -11.01
CA PHE A 21 -6.11 -3.41 -9.95
C PHE A 21 -6.86 -2.14 -9.49
N GLY A 22 -8.17 -2.27 -9.29
CA GLY A 22 -9.10 -1.16 -9.07
C GLY A 22 -8.81 -0.30 -7.85
N GLY A 23 -7.88 0.66 -7.98
CA GLY A 23 -7.65 1.76 -7.07
C GLY A 23 -7.36 1.37 -5.61
N PHE A 24 -7.18 2.39 -4.78
CA PHE A 24 -7.21 2.19 -3.34
C PHE A 24 -8.61 1.74 -2.91
N PRO A 25 -8.76 0.65 -2.14
CA PRO A 25 -10.04 0.24 -1.59
C PRO A 25 -10.71 1.34 -0.76
N ASP A 26 -12.04 1.47 -0.86
CA ASP A 26 -12.82 2.40 -0.03
C ASP A 26 -12.73 2.09 1.48
N ARG A 27 -12.44 0.83 1.81
CA ARG A 27 -12.21 0.35 3.18
C ARG A 27 -10.87 -0.36 3.23
N LEU A 28 -10.08 0.03 4.21
CA LEU A 28 -8.74 -0.46 4.45
C LEU A 28 -8.67 -1.04 5.86
N TYR A 29 -7.79 -2.01 6.01
CA TYR A 29 -7.37 -2.52 7.30
C TYR A 29 -6.00 -1.92 7.60
N LEU A 30 -5.79 -1.57 8.85
CA LEU A 30 -4.55 -1.01 9.36
C LEU A 30 -4.16 -1.80 10.61
N ILE A 31 -2.86 -1.80 10.92
CA ILE A 31 -2.36 -2.39 12.17
C ILE A 31 -2.15 -1.26 13.17
N GLY A 32 -3.05 -1.15 14.14
CA GLY A 32 -2.94 -0.24 15.28
C GLY A 32 -1.99 -0.82 16.33
N VAL A 33 -0.89 -0.12 16.61
CA VAL A 33 0.10 -0.54 17.63
C VAL A 33 -0.13 0.12 19.00
N GLY A 34 -1.33 0.68 19.19
CA GLY A 34 -1.79 1.34 20.43
C GLY A 34 -1.45 2.83 20.51
N GLY A 35 -2.27 3.59 21.26
CA GLY A 35 -2.05 5.01 21.53
C GLY A 35 -1.94 5.89 20.27
N ASP A 36 -2.88 5.75 19.34
CA ASP A 36 -2.93 6.45 18.04
C ASP A 36 -1.70 6.28 17.14
N LYS A 37 -1.00 5.15 17.33
CA LYS A 37 0.10 4.71 16.48
C LYS A 37 -0.36 3.58 15.57
N TYR A 38 0.11 3.64 14.33
CA TYR A 38 -0.19 2.68 13.29
C TYR A 38 1.11 2.18 12.66
N ALA A 39 1.08 0.96 12.12
CA ALA A 39 2.21 0.41 11.38
C ALA A 39 2.49 1.26 10.13
N ALA A 40 3.76 1.59 9.92
CA ALA A 40 4.24 2.32 8.77
C ALA A 40 5.51 1.64 8.25
N ASN A 41 5.76 1.79 6.95
CA ASN A 41 6.92 1.25 6.28
C ASN A 41 7.78 2.36 5.69
N ASN A 42 9.05 2.03 5.50
CA ASN A 42 9.92 2.75 4.61
C ASN A 42 10.02 1.97 3.29
N ALA A 43 9.89 2.65 2.16
CA ALA A 43 10.14 2.09 0.83
C ALA A 43 11.18 2.92 0.11
N SER A 44 12.01 2.28 -0.71
CA SER A 44 12.93 2.98 -1.61
C SER A 44 12.35 3.03 -3.00
N LEU A 45 12.20 4.23 -3.54
CA LEU A 45 11.77 4.47 -4.92
C LEU A 45 12.89 4.11 -5.91
N PRO A 46 12.58 3.91 -7.20
CA PRO A 46 13.57 3.58 -8.23
C PRO A 46 14.68 4.63 -8.40
N ASP A 47 14.41 5.89 -8.04
CA ASP A 47 15.37 7.00 -8.05
C ASP A 47 16.28 7.04 -6.81
N GLY A 48 16.13 6.08 -5.89
CA GLY A 48 16.88 5.98 -4.65
C GLY A 48 16.32 6.82 -3.50
N GLN A 49 15.22 7.55 -3.69
CA GLN A 49 14.58 8.27 -2.60
C GLN A 49 13.89 7.31 -1.64
N SER A 50 14.15 7.44 -0.34
CA SER A 50 13.41 6.74 0.70
C SER A 50 12.15 7.52 1.10
N ILE A 51 11.03 6.80 1.20
CA ILE A 51 9.72 7.37 1.53
C ILE A 51 9.11 6.59 2.69
N ASP A 52 8.49 7.31 3.63
CA ASP A 52 7.77 6.72 4.74
C ASP A 52 6.26 6.74 4.42
N GLY A 53 5.58 5.61 4.59
CA GLY A 53 4.16 5.48 4.26
C GLY A 53 3.39 4.59 5.22
N LEU A 54 2.10 4.87 5.38
CA LEU A 54 1.18 4.11 6.22
C LEU A 54 0.92 2.74 5.59
N ALA A 55 1.07 1.65 6.35
CA ALA A 55 0.75 0.32 5.84
C ALA A 55 -0.77 0.09 5.90
N THR A 56 -1.37 -0.21 4.75
CA THR A 56 -2.80 -0.47 4.58
C THR A 56 -3.03 -1.77 3.83
N PHE A 57 -4.12 -2.45 4.14
CA PHE A 57 -4.42 -3.79 3.63
C PHE A 57 -5.87 -3.84 3.11
N PRO A 58 -6.17 -4.60 2.05
CA PRO A 58 -7.52 -4.71 1.50
C PRO A 58 -8.46 -5.52 2.40
N ASP A 59 -7.90 -6.43 3.21
CA ASP A 59 -8.62 -7.33 4.10
C ASP A 59 -7.76 -7.66 5.36
N PRO A 60 -8.33 -8.26 6.41
CA PRO A 60 -7.61 -8.53 7.64
C PRO A 60 -6.65 -9.72 7.54
N ASP A 61 -6.80 -10.60 6.55
CA ASP A 61 -5.93 -11.77 6.35
C ASP A 61 -4.56 -11.31 5.82
N GLU A 62 -4.56 -10.31 4.93
CA GLU A 62 -3.35 -9.62 4.47
C GLU A 62 -2.61 -8.92 5.62
N ALA A 63 -3.35 -8.22 6.49
CA ALA A 63 -2.78 -7.59 7.68
C ALA A 63 -2.16 -8.63 8.62
N THR A 64 -2.82 -9.77 8.81
CA THR A 64 -2.35 -10.88 9.65
C THR A 64 -1.09 -11.55 9.08
N THR A 65 -1.08 -11.77 7.76
CA THR A 65 0.08 -12.30 7.03
C THR A 65 1.27 -11.37 7.20
N TYR A 66 1.05 -10.07 7.02
CA TYR A 66 2.07 -9.05 7.20
C TYR A 66 2.65 -9.02 8.64
N MET A 67 1.78 -9.08 9.66
CA MET A 67 2.21 -9.19 11.06
C MET A 67 3.04 -10.44 11.34
N SER A 68 2.71 -11.56 10.69
CA SER A 68 3.42 -12.84 10.88
C SER A 68 4.83 -12.83 10.28
N LEU A 69 5.04 -12.06 9.20
CA LEU A 69 6.34 -11.93 8.54
C LEU A 69 7.32 -11.05 9.31
N LEU A 70 6.81 -10.00 9.95
CA LEU A 70 7.61 -9.12 10.78
C LEU A 70 7.60 -9.64 12.22
N ALA A 71 8.54 -10.53 12.52
CA ALA A 71 8.75 -11.07 13.86
C ALA A 71 8.83 -9.92 14.90
N GLY A 72 7.73 -9.71 15.64
CA GLY A 72 7.61 -8.67 16.66
C GLY A 72 6.63 -7.54 16.35
N LEU A 73 5.98 -7.50 15.18
CA LEU A 73 4.87 -6.58 14.95
C LEU A 73 3.61 -7.11 15.65
N SER A 74 3.35 -6.61 16.86
CA SER A 74 2.13 -6.86 17.61
C SER A 74 1.23 -5.62 17.55
N GLY A 75 0.02 -5.77 17.02
CA GLY A 75 -0.98 -4.71 16.95
C GLY A 75 -2.37 -5.27 16.71
N GLU A 76 -3.38 -4.42 16.83
CA GLU A 76 -4.77 -4.73 16.51
C GLU A 76 -5.05 -4.40 15.05
N VAL A 77 -5.76 -5.29 14.35
CA VAL A 77 -6.25 -5.00 13.01
C VAL A 77 -7.50 -4.14 13.11
N VAL A 78 -7.42 -2.91 12.61
CA VAL A 78 -8.49 -1.91 12.66
C VAL A 78 -8.99 -1.64 11.25
N SER A 79 -10.31 -1.73 11.04
CA SER A 79 -10.93 -1.30 9.79
C SER A 79 -11.20 0.20 9.80
N LYS A 80 -10.80 0.88 8.72
CA LYS A 80 -11.02 2.29 8.46
C LYS A 80 -11.51 2.47 7.03
N THR A 81 -12.24 3.54 6.77
CA THR A 81 -12.45 4.03 5.41
C THR A 81 -11.14 4.57 4.83
N PHE A 82 -11.08 4.68 3.51
CA PHE A 82 -9.97 5.31 2.79
C PHE A 82 -9.68 6.73 3.31
N GLU A 83 -10.72 7.56 3.47
CA GLU A 83 -10.54 8.94 3.92
C GLU A 83 -10.04 9.02 5.37
N GLU A 84 -10.51 8.16 6.27
CA GLU A 84 -9.98 8.08 7.64
C GLU A 84 -8.48 7.69 7.65
N ALA A 85 -8.08 6.71 6.82
CA ALA A 85 -6.69 6.32 6.70
C ALA A 85 -5.83 7.45 6.09
N ARG A 86 -6.38 8.18 5.12
CA ARG A 86 -5.75 9.34 4.50
C ARG A 86 -5.56 10.48 5.51
N GLU A 87 -6.57 10.79 6.32
CA GLU A 87 -6.49 11.77 7.40
C GLU A 87 -5.43 11.39 8.45
N ILE A 88 -5.37 10.11 8.83
CA ILE A 88 -4.31 9.59 9.71
C ILE A 88 -2.95 9.84 9.09
N THR A 89 -2.77 9.51 7.80
CA THR A 89 -1.50 9.70 7.09
C THR A 89 -1.11 11.18 7.05
N LEU A 90 -2.04 12.06 6.70
CA LEU A 90 -1.83 13.51 6.67
C LEU A 90 -1.47 14.09 8.04
N SER A 91 -2.05 13.56 9.12
CA SER A 91 -1.77 14.00 10.49
C SER A 91 -0.34 13.73 10.95
N LYS A 92 0.39 12.80 10.30
CA LYS A 92 1.76 12.45 10.66
C LYS A 92 2.75 13.19 9.75
N PRO A 93 3.63 14.06 10.27
CA PRO A 93 4.50 14.89 9.44
C PRO A 93 5.51 14.08 8.62
N ARG A 94 5.83 12.84 9.02
CA ARG A 94 6.79 11.99 8.31
C ARG A 94 6.19 11.14 7.19
N LEU A 95 4.88 10.88 7.20
CA LEU A 95 4.26 10.02 6.20
C LEU A 95 3.92 10.83 4.94
N SER A 96 4.37 10.35 3.78
CA SER A 96 4.12 10.99 2.48
C SER A 96 3.04 10.27 1.68
N CYS A 97 2.76 9.01 2.02
CA CYS A 97 1.86 8.16 1.27
C CYS A 97 1.21 7.06 2.13
N MET A 98 0.24 6.37 1.55
CA MET A 98 -0.26 5.08 2.01
C MET A 98 0.24 3.99 1.08
N PHE A 99 0.60 2.84 1.63
CA PHE A 99 0.97 1.64 0.89
C PHE A 99 -0.16 0.63 0.97
N LEU A 100 -0.62 0.17 -0.18
CA LEU A 100 -1.52 -0.97 -0.25
C LEU A 100 -0.68 -2.25 -0.34
N PHE A 101 -0.78 -3.09 0.69
CA PHE A 101 -0.11 -4.38 0.73
C PHE A 101 -1.05 -5.51 0.31
N ARG A 102 -0.54 -6.40 -0.54
CA ARG A 102 -1.18 -7.68 -0.91
C ARG A 102 -0.10 -8.74 -1.10
N ASP A 103 -0.33 -9.95 -0.61
CA ASP A 103 0.65 -11.03 -0.58
C ASP A 103 2.02 -10.56 -0.03
N ALA A 104 1.98 -9.73 1.01
CA ALA A 104 3.14 -9.09 1.64
C ALA A 104 4.01 -8.21 0.71
N ARG A 105 3.45 -7.70 -0.38
CA ARG A 105 4.13 -6.79 -1.32
C ARG A 105 3.33 -5.50 -1.45
N ILE A 106 4.03 -4.39 -1.69
CA ILE A 106 3.39 -3.13 -2.06
C ILE A 106 2.89 -3.28 -3.49
N VAL A 107 1.57 -3.21 -3.66
CA VAL A 107 0.92 -3.30 -4.98
C VAL A 107 0.45 -1.94 -5.48
N ASP A 108 0.26 -0.96 -4.58
CA ASP A 108 -0.09 0.42 -4.93
C ASP A 108 0.42 1.42 -3.88
N ILE A 109 0.64 2.67 -4.28
CA ILE A 109 1.09 3.80 -3.46
C ILE A 109 0.16 4.99 -3.68
N HIS A 110 -0.59 5.37 -2.64
CA HIS A 110 -1.39 6.59 -2.66
C HIS A 110 -0.64 7.75 -2.02
N TRP A 111 -0.24 8.72 -2.83
CA TRP A 111 0.43 9.93 -2.37
C TRP A 111 -0.55 10.91 -1.74
N VAL A 112 -0.20 11.42 -0.56
CA VAL A 112 -1.00 12.42 0.15
C VAL A 112 -0.33 13.79 0.21
N ARG A 113 0.90 13.91 -0.31
CA ARG A 113 1.72 15.14 -0.37
C ARG A 113 2.58 15.18 -1.62
#